data_AF-B6QUX6-F1
#
_entry.id   AF-B6QUX6-F1
#
_cell.length_a   1.000
_cell.length_b   1.000
_cell.length_c   1.000
_cell.angle_alpha   90.00
_cell.angle_beta   90.00
_cell.angle_gamma   90.00
#
_symmetry.space_group_name_H-M   'P 1'
#
loop_
_entity.id
_entity.type
_entity.pdbx_description
1 polymer ?
#
loop_
_entity_poly.entity_id
_entity_poly.type
_entity_poly.pdbx_seq_one_letter_code
_entity_poly.pdbx_strand_id
1 'polypeptide(L)'
;MAPTTRSSSSSENYSKTFDPTGKDEETIKKCILARTEEYADMYDEDLWNNFHEEFAAWNEETLRIAPFKTLTELRDALRTNGVYAAKGSPHPASALFAVITEPEQHIWTEEDIRYHVLRRGTPGTIKPEK
;
A
#
# COMPACT_ATOMS: atom_id res chain seq x y z
N MET A 1 26.68 40.68 -4.12
CA MET A 1 26.52 39.25 -4.44
C MET A 1 25.61 38.64 -3.39
N ALA A 2 24.37 38.32 -3.74
CA ALA A 2 23.45 37.63 -2.85
C ALA A 2 23.54 36.13 -3.15
N PRO A 3 23.69 35.25 -2.15
CA PRO A 3 23.47 33.83 -2.38
C PRO A 3 21.96 33.58 -2.39
N THR A 4 21.43 33.25 -3.57
CA THR A 4 20.06 32.73 -3.70
C THR A 4 20.01 31.36 -3.02
N THR A 5 19.16 31.28 -2.00
CA THR A 5 18.86 30.07 -1.24
C THR A 5 18.45 28.95 -2.19
N ARG A 6 19.22 27.87 -2.15
CA ARG A 6 18.96 26.59 -2.82
C ARG A 6 17.63 26.05 -2.32
N SER A 7 16.61 26.02 -3.18
CA SER A 7 15.43 25.16 -2.99
C SER A 7 15.90 23.71 -3.08
N SER A 8 16.30 23.15 -1.93
CA SER A 8 16.42 21.70 -1.80
C SER A 8 15.00 21.20 -1.67
N SER A 9 14.49 20.55 -2.73
CA SER A 9 13.35 19.66 -2.62
C SER A 9 13.60 18.76 -1.42
N SER A 10 12.77 18.92 -0.39
CA SER A 10 12.84 18.14 0.82
C SER A 10 12.40 16.73 0.47
N SER A 11 13.34 15.91 -0.01
CA SER A 11 13.23 14.46 0.07
C SER A 11 13.30 14.14 1.56
N GLU A 12 12.16 14.25 2.23
CA GLU A 12 11.95 13.68 3.55
C GLU A 12 12.28 12.20 3.40
N ASN A 13 13.49 11.83 3.82
CA ASN A 13 13.89 10.44 3.92
C ASN A 13 13.06 9.87 5.07
N TYR A 14 11.87 9.35 4.73
CA TYR A 14 11.11 8.47 5.60
C TYR A 14 11.97 7.22 5.79
N SER A 15 12.87 7.28 6.77
CA SER A 15 13.79 6.21 7.11
C SER A 15 12.97 4.97 7.52
N LYS A 16 13.59 3.79 7.37
CA LYS A 16 13.02 2.43 7.38
C LYS A 16 12.04 2.05 8.52
N THR A 17 11.79 2.93 9.48
CA THR A 17 10.80 2.76 10.56
C THR A 17 10.17 4.11 10.89
N PHE A 18 9.12 4.50 10.16
CA PHE A 18 8.36 5.70 10.48
C PHE A 18 7.35 5.41 11.59
N ASP A 19 7.42 6.16 12.69
CA ASP A 19 6.45 6.06 13.79
C ASP A 19 5.25 7.00 13.53
N PRO A 20 4.03 6.45 13.37
CA PRO A 20 2.82 7.23 13.07
C PRO A 20 2.17 7.85 14.33
N THR A 21 2.67 7.55 15.53
CA THR A 21 2.00 7.91 16.78
C THR A 21 2.04 9.43 16.99
N GLY A 22 0.86 10.04 17.14
CA GLY A 22 0.74 11.48 17.38
C GLY A 22 1.04 12.37 16.16
N LYS A 23 1.09 11.79 14.96
CA LYS A 23 1.24 12.53 13.69
C LYS A 23 -0.12 13.00 13.16
N ASP A 24 -0.10 14.10 12.43
CA ASP A 24 -1.27 14.64 11.75
C ASP A 24 -1.60 13.87 10.45
N GLU A 25 -2.83 14.05 9.95
CA GLU A 25 -3.32 13.41 8.73
C GLU A 25 -2.43 13.67 7.51
N GLU A 26 -1.91 14.88 7.34
CA GLU A 26 -1.11 15.23 6.17
C GLU A 26 0.23 14.49 6.17
N THR A 27 0.88 14.40 7.34
CA THR A 27 2.12 13.64 7.51
C THR A 27 1.90 12.14 7.25
N ILE A 28 0.85 11.55 7.82
CA ILE A 28 0.51 10.14 7.58
C ILE A 28 0.24 9.89 6.10
N LYS A 29 -0.56 10.76 5.47
CA LYS A 29 -0.88 10.66 4.04
C LYS A 29 0.37 10.72 3.18
N LYS A 30 1.27 11.68 3.42
CA LYS A 30 2.53 11.83 2.67
C LYS A 30 3.41 10.59 2.80
N CYS A 31 3.54 10.06 4.02
CA CYS A 31 4.29 8.84 4.26
C CYS A 31 3.74 7.66 3.43
N ILE A 32 2.43 7.40 3.49
CA ILE A 32 1.82 6.30 2.74
C ILE A 32 1.98 6.47 1.23
N LEU A 33 1.82 7.70 0.70
CA LEU A 33 2.00 7.96 -0.72
C LEU A 33 3.45 7.69 -1.17
N ALA A 34 4.43 8.18 -0.42
CA ALA A 34 5.84 7.94 -0.72
C ALA A 34 6.16 6.44 -0.77
N ARG A 35 5.66 5.66 0.21
CA ARG A 35 5.83 4.18 0.21
C ARG A 35 5.14 3.51 -0.96
N THR A 36 3.93 3.96 -1.29
CA THR A 36 3.17 3.43 -2.43
C THR A 36 3.94 3.62 -3.74
N GLU A 37 4.65 4.74 -3.90
CA GLU A 37 5.53 4.99 -5.04
C GLU A 37 6.77 4.10 -5.03
N GLU A 38 7.43 3.91 -3.88
CA GLU A 38 8.59 3.01 -3.75
C GLU A 38 8.23 1.55 -4.05
N TYR A 39 7.01 1.15 -3.71
CA TYR A 39 6.50 -0.20 -3.97
C TYR A 39 6.22 -0.46 -5.44
N ALA A 40 6.19 0.56 -6.31
CA ALA A 40 5.91 0.38 -7.74
C ALA A 40 6.91 -0.56 -8.44
N ASP A 41 8.15 -0.60 -7.98
CA ASP A 41 9.23 -1.43 -8.54
C ASP A 41 9.57 -2.67 -7.68
N MET A 42 8.79 -2.95 -6.64
CA MET A 42 8.96 -4.11 -5.75
C MET A 42 7.83 -5.11 -5.95
N TYR A 43 8.11 -6.40 -5.74
CA TYR A 43 7.16 -7.48 -6.03
C TYR A 43 7.19 -8.57 -4.95
N ASP A 44 6.10 -9.32 -4.87
CA ASP A 44 5.94 -10.58 -4.14
C ASP A 44 6.43 -10.50 -2.68
N GLU A 45 7.35 -11.38 -2.30
CA GLU A 45 7.85 -11.51 -0.93
C GLU A 45 8.72 -10.31 -0.51
N ASP A 46 9.54 -9.76 -1.42
CA ASP A 46 10.37 -8.58 -1.15
C ASP A 46 9.52 -7.37 -0.79
N LEU A 47 8.42 -7.16 -1.54
CA LEU A 47 7.46 -6.10 -1.25
C LEU A 47 6.76 -6.33 0.08
N TRP A 48 6.30 -7.56 0.33
CA TRP A 48 5.62 -7.88 1.59
C TRP A 48 6.54 -7.71 2.80
N ASN A 49 7.78 -8.17 2.72
CA ASN A 49 8.78 -8.02 3.78
C ASN A 49 9.06 -6.53 4.08
N ASN A 50 9.28 -5.70 3.05
CA ASN A 50 9.48 -4.27 3.26
C ASN A 50 8.24 -3.61 3.88
N PHE A 51 7.05 -3.89 3.33
CA PHE A 51 5.81 -3.37 3.90
C PHE A 51 5.62 -3.79 5.37
N HIS A 52 5.87 -5.06 5.69
CA HIS A 52 5.73 -5.60 7.02
C HIS A 52 6.75 -4.97 8.00
N GLU A 53 8.01 -4.79 7.60
CA GLU A 53 9.03 -4.10 8.42
C GLU A 53 8.67 -2.63 8.66
N GLU A 54 8.27 -1.91 7.62
CA GLU A 54 8.03 -0.47 7.68
C GLU A 54 6.77 -0.10 8.45
N PHE A 55 5.75 -0.94 8.36
CA PHE A 55 4.47 -0.77 9.03
C PHE A 55 4.35 -1.59 10.32
N ALA A 56 5.42 -2.23 10.81
CA ALA A 56 5.41 -3.03 12.04
C ALA A 56 4.94 -2.25 13.29
N ALA A 57 5.24 -0.95 13.35
CA ALA A 57 4.82 -0.07 14.44
C ALA A 57 3.40 0.52 14.24
N TRP A 58 2.78 0.26 13.10
CA TRP A 58 1.48 0.81 12.75
C TRP A 58 0.35 -0.09 13.24
N ASN A 59 -0.72 0.53 13.69
CA ASN A 59 -1.95 -0.13 14.09
C ASN A 59 -3.13 0.35 13.23
N GLU A 60 -4.26 -0.35 13.29
CA GLU A 60 -5.44 0.02 12.51
C GLU A 60 -5.91 1.46 12.76
N GLU A 61 -5.81 1.97 13.99
CA GLU A 61 -6.22 3.34 14.34
C GLU A 61 -5.33 4.37 13.64
N THR A 62 -4.00 4.15 13.63
CA THR A 62 -3.05 5.01 12.94
C THR A 62 -3.24 5.00 11.42
N LEU A 63 -3.55 3.84 10.83
CA LEU A 63 -3.91 3.74 9.42
C LEU A 63 -5.20 4.51 9.10
N ARG A 64 -6.20 4.47 10.00
CA ARG A 64 -7.47 5.19 9.84
C ARG A 64 -7.34 6.72 9.91
N ILE A 65 -6.21 7.24 10.40
CA ILE A 65 -5.90 8.67 10.30
C ILE A 65 -5.74 9.07 8.82
N ALA A 66 -5.24 8.16 7.98
CA ALA A 66 -5.01 8.45 6.57
C ALA A 66 -6.33 8.51 5.77
N PRO A 67 -6.38 9.30 4.68
CA PRO A 67 -7.55 9.33 3.81
C PRO A 67 -7.86 7.96 3.21
N PHE A 68 -9.14 7.61 3.14
CA PHE A 68 -9.63 6.35 2.56
C PHE A 68 -9.05 6.07 1.16
N LYS A 69 -8.96 7.11 0.32
CA LYS A 69 -8.41 7.01 -1.04
C LYS A 69 -6.94 6.57 -1.00
N THR A 70 -6.14 7.20 -0.14
CA THR A 70 -4.71 6.90 0.01
C THR A 70 -4.48 5.46 0.48
N LEU A 71 -5.27 4.97 1.43
CA LEU A 71 -5.22 3.57 1.87
C LEU A 71 -5.65 2.60 0.77
N THR A 72 -6.61 3.00 -0.06
CA THR A 72 -7.08 2.20 -1.19
C THR A 72 -5.99 2.08 -2.26
N GLU A 73 -5.28 3.16 -2.54
CA GLU A 73 -4.15 3.18 -3.48
C GLU A 73 -3.01 2.27 -3.00
N LEU A 74 -2.61 2.37 -1.72
CA LEU A 74 -1.62 1.47 -1.13
C LEU A 74 -2.05 -0.01 -1.22
N ARG A 75 -3.30 -0.32 -0.84
CA ARG A 75 -3.82 -1.69 -0.93
C ARG A 75 -3.80 -2.21 -2.38
N ASP A 76 -4.18 -1.38 -3.33
CA ASP A 76 -4.24 -1.80 -4.73
C ASP A 76 -2.83 -1.93 -5.32
N ALA A 77 -1.85 -1.13 -4.89
CA ALA A 77 -0.44 -1.28 -5.25
C ALA A 77 0.13 -2.62 -4.75
N LEU A 78 -0.01 -2.91 -3.45
CA LEU A 78 0.39 -4.20 -2.86
C LEU A 78 -0.16 -5.38 -3.66
N ARG A 79 -1.45 -5.34 -4.00
CA ARG A 79 -2.10 -6.40 -4.79
C ARG A 79 -1.71 -6.46 -6.25
N THR A 80 -1.31 -5.35 -6.85
CA THR A 80 -0.81 -5.35 -8.24
C THR A 80 0.52 -6.05 -8.33
N ASN A 81 1.28 -5.96 -7.24
CA ASN A 81 2.66 -6.40 -7.19
C ASN A 81 2.81 -7.72 -6.45
N GLY A 82 1.74 -8.53 -6.34
CA GLY A 82 1.81 -9.90 -5.84
C GLY A 82 1.49 -10.09 -4.35
N VAL A 83 1.29 -9.02 -3.57
CA VAL A 83 0.94 -9.13 -2.15
C VAL A 83 -0.55 -9.28 -1.96
N TYR A 84 -0.97 -10.33 -1.26
CA TYR A 84 -2.38 -10.51 -0.94
C TYR A 84 -2.86 -9.47 0.07
N ALA A 85 -3.96 -8.79 -0.24
CA ALA A 85 -4.68 -7.93 0.70
C ALA A 85 -6.18 -8.08 0.47
N ALA A 86 -6.94 -8.37 1.52
CA ALA A 86 -8.36 -8.67 1.42
C ALA A 86 -9.18 -7.51 0.82
N LYS A 87 -10.03 -7.78 -0.18
CA LYS A 87 -10.98 -6.78 -0.73
C LYS A 87 -12.29 -6.69 0.04
N GLY A 88 -12.61 -7.73 0.82
CA GLY A 88 -13.88 -7.88 1.52
C GLY A 88 -13.94 -7.16 2.87
N SER A 89 -12.82 -6.59 3.33
CA SER A 89 -12.79 -5.88 4.60
C SER A 89 -13.64 -4.61 4.53
N PRO A 90 -14.39 -4.28 5.60
CA PRO A 90 -15.25 -3.10 5.63
C PRO A 90 -14.48 -1.78 5.45
N HIS A 91 -13.18 -1.77 5.75
CA HIS A 91 -12.30 -0.61 5.56
C HIS A 91 -10.91 -1.05 5.04
N PRO A 92 -10.26 -0.28 4.14
CA PRO A 92 -8.92 -0.61 3.64
C PRO A 92 -7.87 -0.66 4.75
N ALA A 93 -8.00 0.18 5.79
CA ALA A 93 -7.13 0.11 6.97
C ALA A 93 -7.17 -1.28 7.64
N SER A 94 -8.35 -1.89 7.77
CA SER A 94 -8.47 -3.23 8.37
C SER A 94 -7.81 -4.31 7.50
N ALA A 95 -7.90 -4.18 6.17
CA ALA A 95 -7.22 -5.08 5.25
C ALA A 95 -5.69 -4.95 5.34
N LEU A 96 -5.18 -3.72 5.37
CA LEU A 96 -3.75 -3.44 5.51
C LEU A 96 -3.22 -3.89 6.87
N PHE A 97 -3.98 -3.66 7.94
CA PHE A 97 -3.62 -4.11 9.28
C PHE A 97 -3.57 -5.63 9.38
N ALA A 98 -4.50 -6.35 8.74
CA ALA A 98 -4.42 -7.80 8.66
C ALA A 98 -3.07 -8.24 8.06
N VAL A 99 -2.65 -7.65 6.93
CA VAL A 99 -1.36 -7.95 6.28
C VAL A 99 -0.16 -7.62 7.18
N ILE A 100 -0.23 -6.56 7.98
CA ILE A 100 0.81 -6.20 8.97
C ILE A 100 0.89 -7.22 10.12
N THR A 101 -0.24 -7.80 10.52
CA THR A 101 -0.29 -8.78 11.63
C THR A 101 -0.12 -10.22 11.19
N GLU A 102 -0.15 -10.48 9.88
CA GLU A 102 0.00 -11.82 9.33
C GLU A 102 1.46 -12.27 9.50
N PRO A 103 1.70 -13.42 10.17
CA PRO A 103 3.06 -13.87 10.45
C PRO A 103 3.82 -14.34 9.20
N GLU A 104 3.09 -14.73 8.14
CA GLU A 104 3.63 -15.18 6.86
C GLU A 104 2.77 -14.62 5.72
N GLN A 105 3.40 -14.32 4.58
CA GLN A 105 2.69 -13.84 3.40
C GLN A 105 1.62 -14.85 2.97
N HIS A 106 0.37 -14.40 2.87
CA HIS A 106 -0.71 -15.26 2.37
C HIS A 106 -0.45 -15.67 0.92
N ILE A 107 -0.38 -16.99 0.70
CA ILE A 107 -0.24 -17.57 -0.62
C ILE A 107 -1.59 -17.48 -1.34
N TRP A 108 -1.56 -16.88 -2.54
CA TRP A 108 -2.74 -16.76 -3.37
C TRP A 108 -3.31 -18.13 -3.73
N THR A 109 -4.55 -18.39 -3.28
CA THR A 109 -5.29 -19.57 -3.74
C THR A 109 -5.81 -19.36 -5.16
N GLU A 110 -6.13 -20.44 -5.87
CA GLU A 110 -6.76 -20.35 -7.19
C GLU A 110 -8.05 -19.51 -7.17
N GLU A 111 -8.78 -19.54 -6.06
CA GLU A 111 -9.99 -18.75 -5.84
C GLU A 111 -9.67 -17.26 -5.68
N ASP A 112 -8.60 -16.92 -4.93
CA ASP A 112 -8.12 -15.54 -4.79
C ASP A 112 -7.67 -14.95 -6.13
N ILE A 113 -6.94 -15.75 -6.93
CA ILE A 113 -6.50 -15.38 -8.27
C ILE A 113 -7.72 -15.15 -9.17
N ARG A 114 -8.67 -16.08 -9.21
CA ARG A 114 -9.91 -15.93 -9.98
C ARG A 114 -10.67 -14.67 -9.59
N TYR A 115 -10.86 -14.44 -8.30
CA TYR A 115 -11.54 -13.24 -7.81
C TYR A 115 -10.81 -11.95 -8.22
N HIS A 116 -9.48 -11.96 -8.19
CA HIS A 116 -8.66 -10.81 -8.55
C HIS A 116 -8.67 -10.52 -10.06
N VAL A 117 -8.50 -11.55 -10.89
CA VAL A 117 -8.54 -11.44 -12.36
C VAL A 117 -9.94 -11.02 -12.83
N LEU A 118 -11.00 -11.64 -12.30
CA LEU A 118 -12.38 -11.33 -12.68
C LEU A 118 -12.82 -9.90 -12.29
N ARG A 119 -12.23 -9.31 -11.24
CA ARG A 119 -12.55 -7.94 -10.82
C ARG A 119 -11.62 -6.86 -11.40
N ARG A 120 -10.42 -7.22 -11.88
CA ARG A 120 -9.56 -6.31 -12.68
C ARG A 120 -9.93 -6.31 -14.15
N GLY A 121 -10.53 -7.39 -14.64
CA GLY A 121 -11.19 -7.41 -15.93
C GLY A 121 -12.31 -6.37 -15.93
N THR A 122 -12.08 -5.25 -16.59
CA THR A 122 -13.20 -4.56 -17.25
C THR A 122 -13.96 -5.61 -18.07
N PRO A 123 -15.32 -5.58 -18.10
CA PRO A 123 -16.07 -6.39 -19.04
C PRO A 123 -15.84 -5.81 -20.44
N GLY A 124 -14.67 -6.12 -21.00
CA GLY A 124 -14.14 -5.57 -22.24
C GLY A 124 -13.87 -6.68 -23.23
N THR A 125 -14.95 -7.23 -23.79
CA THR A 125 -14.98 -7.82 -25.14
C THR A 125 -14.10 -9.05 -25.37
N ILE A 126 -14.52 -10.21 -24.86
CA ILE A 126 -14.30 -11.46 -25.59
C ILE A 126 -15.50 -11.59 -26.55
N LYS A 127 -15.34 -11.12 -27.80
CA LYS A 127 -16.30 -11.47 -28.85
C LYS A 127 -16.06 -12.93 -29.21
N PRO A 128 -17.06 -13.80 -29.14
CA PRO A 128 -16.93 -15.14 -29.69
C PRO A 128 -16.78 -15.00 -31.21
N GLU A 129 -15.62 -15.43 -31.72
CA GLU A 129 -15.37 -15.61 -33.14
C GLU A 129 -16.31 -16.72 -33.64
N LYS A 130 -16.99 -16.44 -34.76
CA LYS A 130 -17.97 -17.32 -35.39
C LYS A 130 -17.45 -17.70 -36.77
#